data_AF-A0A959WAI0-F1
#
_entry.id   AF-A0A959WAI0-F1
#
_cell.length_a   1.000
_cell.length_b   1.000
_cell.length_c   1.000
_cell.angle_alpha   90.00
_cell.angle_beta   90.00
_cell.angle_gamma   90.00
#
_symmetry.space_group_name_H-M   'P 1'
#
loop_
_entity.id
_entity.type
_entity.pdbx_description
1 polymer ?
#
loop_
_entity_poly.entity_id
_entity_poly.type
_entity_poly.pdbx_seq_one_letter_code
_entity_poly.pdbx_strand_id
1 'polypeptide(L)'
;MADPYATRAPDLSARPTGPPPWEAAVGERGGEVIADAPPATASRFAVVPCRGIGTLAPFARVDAPLAVLLWLEHSGQPRTAAAAAELLAGLRAFEGPIFAIKQGCVGGPSERPGCFEVGDDLVLGVLDAALSEAVTWEADPDFGYEVPAVVPGLEGASARALLPRLLYGDHDRVYEHADLVATKKRERFEIAESVPGLDQAVKAAADWPPVATSGRRRD
;
A
#
# COMPACT_ATOMS: atom_id res chain seq x y z
N MET A 1 28.92 23.73 -1.95
CA MET A 1 28.10 23.96 -0.73
C MET A 1 27.19 22.76 -0.65
N ALA A 2 27.33 21.89 0.36
CA ALA A 2 26.40 20.78 0.56
C ALA A 2 25.05 21.37 0.95
N ASP A 3 23.96 20.86 0.36
CA ASP A 3 22.61 21.28 0.72
C ASP A 3 22.37 20.95 2.20
N PRO A 4 22.14 21.97 3.08
CA PRO A 4 21.89 21.73 4.50
C PRO A 4 20.60 20.94 4.76
N TYR A 5 19.74 20.77 3.75
CA TYR A 5 18.52 19.96 3.80
C TYR A 5 18.70 18.55 3.23
N ALA A 6 19.86 18.20 2.66
CA ALA A 6 20.15 16.86 2.18
C ALA A 6 20.44 15.91 3.37
N THR A 7 19.40 15.52 4.10
CA THR A 7 19.49 14.35 4.98
C THR A 7 19.70 13.12 4.10
N ARG A 8 20.75 12.33 4.37
CA ARG A 8 20.98 11.05 3.71
C ARG A 8 19.68 10.24 3.75
N ALA A 9 19.21 9.77 2.59
CA ALA A 9 18.02 8.94 2.51
C ALA A 9 18.16 7.74 3.48
N PRO A 10 17.12 7.43 4.27
CA PRO A 10 17.16 6.32 5.21
C PRO A 10 17.22 5.00 4.44
N ASP A 11 17.83 3.99 5.05
CA ASP A 11 17.64 2.63 4.57
C ASP A 11 16.20 2.18 4.89
N LEU A 12 15.39 1.98 3.85
CA LEU A 12 14.01 1.49 3.98
C LEU A 12 13.85 0.02 3.61
N SER A 13 14.97 -0.71 3.45
CA SER A 13 14.95 -2.12 3.09
C SER A 13 14.43 -3.02 4.22
N ALA A 14 14.46 -2.53 5.47
CA ALA A 14 13.94 -3.26 6.61
C ALA A 14 12.44 -3.57 6.45
N ARG A 15 12.09 -4.85 6.62
CA ARG A 15 10.71 -5.34 6.59
C ARG A 15 10.46 -6.17 7.86
N PRO A 16 9.35 -5.92 8.58
CA PRO A 16 8.92 -6.81 9.64
C PRO A 16 8.81 -8.26 9.16
N THR A 17 9.10 -9.21 10.03
CA THR A 17 8.98 -10.64 9.76
C THR A 17 7.86 -11.25 10.59
N GLY A 18 7.37 -12.42 10.17
CA GLY A 18 6.26 -13.11 10.84
C GLY A 18 4.87 -12.73 10.33
N PRO A 19 3.83 -13.36 10.88
CA PRO A 19 2.45 -13.02 10.57
C PRO A 19 2.13 -11.59 11.06
N PRO A 20 1.32 -10.81 10.32
CA PRO A 20 0.83 -9.54 10.82
C PRO A 20 0.00 -9.73 12.10
N PRO A 21 0.16 -8.87 13.11
CA PRO A 21 -0.55 -9.02 14.38
C PRO A 21 -2.08 -8.91 14.25
N TRP A 22 -2.57 -8.20 13.24
CA TRP A 22 -4.00 -8.07 12.90
C TRP A 22 -4.59 -9.23 12.08
N GLU A 23 -3.80 -10.23 11.67
CA GLU A 23 -4.24 -11.29 10.76
C GLU A 23 -5.42 -12.11 11.32
N ALA A 24 -5.36 -12.52 12.58
CA ALA A 24 -6.45 -13.25 13.23
C ALA A 24 -7.76 -12.43 13.26
N ALA A 25 -7.64 -11.15 13.57
CA ALA A 25 -8.77 -10.22 13.67
C ALA A 25 -9.45 -9.94 12.31
N VAL A 26 -8.72 -10.08 11.20
CA VAL A 26 -9.29 -10.05 9.83
C VAL A 26 -10.20 -11.25 9.62
N GLY A 27 -9.76 -12.46 9.99
CA GLY A 27 -10.56 -13.68 9.88
C GLY A 27 -11.83 -13.63 10.73
N GLU A 28 -11.75 -13.11 11.95
CA GLU A 28 -12.90 -12.92 12.84
C GLU A 28 -13.97 -11.97 12.26
N ARG A 29 -13.57 -11.04 11.39
CA ARG A 29 -14.47 -10.09 10.69
C ARG A 29 -14.98 -10.65 9.35
N GLY A 30 -14.63 -11.90 9.02
CA GLY A 30 -15.02 -12.57 7.79
C GLY A 30 -14.20 -12.15 6.58
N GLY A 31 -13.01 -11.57 6.79
CA GLY A 31 -12.05 -11.29 5.72
C GLY A 31 -11.03 -12.40 5.55
N GLU A 32 -10.25 -12.30 4.48
CA GLU A 32 -9.20 -13.25 4.16
C GLU A 32 -7.90 -12.54 3.78
N VAL A 33 -6.78 -12.98 4.36
CA VAL A 33 -5.46 -12.52 3.99
C VAL A 33 -4.97 -13.30 2.78
N ILE A 34 -4.64 -12.57 1.71
CA ILE A 34 -4.15 -13.14 0.45
C ILE A 34 -2.72 -13.64 0.67
N ALA A 35 -2.60 -14.96 0.79
CA ALA A 35 -1.35 -15.70 0.72
C ALA A 35 -1.07 -16.08 -0.74
N ASP A 36 -1.25 -17.34 -1.15
CA ASP A 36 -0.85 -17.80 -2.50
C ASP A 36 -2.04 -18.13 -3.42
N ALA A 37 -3.26 -17.88 -2.96
CA ALA A 37 -4.50 -18.19 -3.68
C ALA A 37 -5.45 -16.99 -3.64
N PRO A 38 -6.41 -16.91 -4.59
CA PRO A 38 -7.49 -15.93 -4.52
C PRO A 38 -8.35 -16.10 -3.27
N PRO A 39 -9.00 -15.03 -2.77
CA PRO A 39 -9.90 -15.13 -1.64
C PRO A 39 -11.09 -16.04 -1.97
N ALA A 40 -11.55 -16.79 -0.96
CA ALA A 40 -12.75 -17.60 -1.05
C ALA A 40 -13.98 -16.73 -1.34
N THR A 41 -14.92 -17.27 -2.11
CA THR A 41 -16.19 -16.57 -2.44
C THR A 41 -17.03 -16.21 -1.21
N ALA A 42 -16.83 -16.92 -0.09
CA ALA A 42 -17.53 -16.63 1.17
C ALA A 42 -16.94 -15.44 1.96
N SER A 43 -15.74 -15.00 1.61
CA SER A 43 -15.04 -13.91 2.31
C SER A 43 -15.72 -12.57 1.99
N ARG A 44 -15.88 -11.73 3.01
CA ARG A 44 -16.54 -10.41 2.91
C ARG A 44 -15.64 -9.35 2.31
N PHE A 45 -14.34 -9.50 2.51
CA PHE A 45 -13.29 -8.63 2.00
C PHE A 45 -11.98 -9.42 1.90
N ALA A 46 -11.01 -8.92 1.14
CA ALA A 46 -9.70 -9.52 1.01
C ALA A 46 -8.61 -8.54 1.42
N VAL A 47 -7.49 -9.05 1.95
CA VAL A 47 -6.38 -8.24 2.44
C VAL A 47 -5.07 -8.69 1.81
N VAL A 48 -4.38 -7.78 1.13
CA VAL A 48 -2.98 -7.96 0.76
C VAL A 48 -2.11 -7.51 1.95
N PRO A 49 -1.35 -8.43 2.59
CA PRO A 49 -0.46 -8.06 3.67
C PRO A 49 0.78 -7.36 3.10
N CYS A 50 0.93 -6.07 3.40
CA CYS A 50 2.08 -5.29 3.00
C CYS A 50 3.08 -5.15 4.16
N ARG A 51 4.37 -5.06 3.84
CA ARG A 51 5.45 -4.94 4.83
C ARG A 51 6.44 -3.88 4.43
N GLY A 52 6.75 -2.95 5.34
CA GLY A 52 7.82 -1.99 5.13
C GLY A 52 7.76 -0.78 6.05
N ILE A 53 8.79 0.06 5.95
CA ILE A 53 8.98 1.24 6.80
C ILE A 53 8.90 2.58 6.03
N GLY A 54 8.37 2.56 4.80
CA GLY A 54 8.43 3.70 3.87
C GLY A 54 7.10 4.41 3.63
N THR A 55 6.85 4.75 2.36
CA THR A 55 5.79 5.63 1.87
C THR A 55 4.42 4.99 1.70
N LEU A 56 4.29 3.66 1.83
CA LEU A 56 2.99 3.01 1.75
C LEU A 56 2.11 3.42 2.95
N ALA A 57 0.85 3.77 2.69
CA ALA A 57 -0.13 4.02 3.73
C ALA A 57 -0.33 2.79 4.65
N PRO A 58 -0.68 2.99 5.94
CA PRO A 58 -1.03 1.90 6.85
C PRO A 58 -2.18 1.03 6.33
N PHE A 59 -3.15 1.65 5.67
CA PHE A 59 -4.37 1.04 5.18
C PHE A 59 -4.76 1.74 3.87
N ALA A 60 -5.07 0.96 2.85
CA ALA A 60 -5.57 1.47 1.58
C ALA A 60 -6.60 0.52 0.97
N ARG A 61 -7.55 1.06 0.20
CA ARG A 61 -8.42 0.29 -0.70
C ARG A 61 -7.78 0.28 -2.09
N VAL A 62 -7.66 -0.91 -2.67
CA VAL A 62 -6.93 -1.15 -3.93
C VAL A 62 -7.81 -1.88 -4.94
N ASP A 63 -7.49 -1.73 -6.22
CA ASP A 63 -8.07 -2.56 -7.27
C ASP A 63 -7.31 -3.89 -7.43
N ALA A 64 -7.87 -4.81 -8.23
CA ALA A 64 -7.28 -6.13 -8.41
C ALA A 64 -5.86 -6.10 -9.02
N PRO A 65 -5.56 -5.33 -10.09
CA PRO A 65 -4.20 -5.23 -10.62
C PRO A 65 -3.16 -4.75 -9.58
N LEU A 66 -3.47 -3.69 -8.83
CA LEU A 66 -2.56 -3.17 -7.83
C LEU A 66 -2.42 -4.12 -6.64
N ALA A 67 -3.49 -4.81 -6.24
CA ALA A 67 -3.44 -5.84 -5.21
C ALA A 67 -2.46 -6.98 -5.58
N VAL A 68 -2.48 -7.45 -6.84
CA VAL A 68 -1.53 -8.47 -7.34
C VAL A 68 -0.09 -7.94 -7.35
N LEU A 69 0.11 -6.68 -7.73
CA LEU A 69 1.45 -6.08 -7.71
C LEU A 69 2.00 -5.96 -6.28
N LEU A 70 1.16 -5.54 -5.33
CA LEU A 70 1.52 -5.48 -3.91
C LEU A 70 1.76 -6.88 -3.32
N TRP A 71 0.97 -7.87 -3.73
CA TRP A 71 1.21 -9.27 -3.40
C TRP A 71 2.59 -9.73 -3.88
N LEU A 72 2.92 -9.50 -5.17
CA LEU A 72 4.26 -9.79 -5.71
C LEU A 72 5.35 -9.07 -4.91
N GLU A 73 5.14 -7.82 -4.49
CA GLU A 73 6.11 -7.05 -3.70
C GLU A 73 6.34 -7.64 -2.30
N HIS A 74 5.29 -8.08 -1.61
CA HIS A 74 5.33 -8.27 -0.15
C HIS A 74 5.17 -9.71 0.34
N SER A 75 4.44 -10.57 -0.36
CA SER A 75 4.07 -11.90 0.14
C SER A 75 4.13 -13.03 -0.88
N GLY A 76 4.06 -12.74 -2.18
CA GLY A 76 3.88 -13.77 -3.19
C GLY A 76 5.01 -14.78 -3.29
N GLN A 77 4.67 -16.06 -3.08
CA GLN A 77 5.57 -17.20 -3.23
C GLN A 77 4.82 -18.41 -3.84
N PRO A 78 5.15 -18.86 -5.07
CA PRO A 78 6.19 -18.38 -5.95
C PRO A 78 5.74 -17.17 -6.79
N ARG A 79 6.67 -16.25 -7.09
CA ARG A 79 6.44 -15.10 -7.99
C ARG A 79 6.43 -15.56 -9.45
N THR A 80 5.32 -16.11 -9.91
CA THR A 80 5.15 -16.57 -11.30
C THR A 80 3.99 -15.86 -11.98
N ALA A 81 4.04 -15.75 -13.31
CA ALA A 81 2.93 -15.20 -14.08
C ALA A 81 1.64 -16.01 -13.94
N ALA A 82 1.74 -17.34 -13.80
CA ALA A 82 0.58 -18.22 -13.61
C ALA A 82 -0.14 -17.93 -12.29
N ALA A 83 0.60 -17.90 -11.17
CA ALA A 83 0.04 -17.57 -9.86
C ALA A 83 -0.55 -16.14 -9.84
N ALA A 84 0.15 -15.17 -10.44
CA ALA A 84 -0.34 -13.81 -10.56
C ALA A 84 -1.62 -13.70 -11.40
N ALA A 85 -1.73 -14.48 -12.50
CA ALA A 85 -2.90 -14.51 -13.35
C ALA A 85 -4.11 -15.16 -12.67
N GLU A 86 -3.89 -16.24 -11.92
CA GLU A 86 -4.92 -16.89 -11.11
C GLU A 86 -5.46 -15.94 -10.03
N LEU A 87 -4.55 -15.31 -9.28
CA LEU A 87 -4.92 -14.31 -8.27
C LEU A 87 -5.67 -13.13 -8.90
N LEU A 88 -5.17 -12.59 -10.02
CA LEU A 88 -5.84 -11.49 -10.72
C LEU A 88 -7.26 -11.86 -11.16
N ALA A 89 -7.45 -13.06 -11.70
CA ALA A 89 -8.76 -13.54 -12.14
C ALA A 89 -9.73 -13.68 -10.96
N GLY A 90 -9.28 -14.26 -9.85
CA GLY A 90 -10.12 -14.40 -8.66
C GLY A 90 -10.45 -13.06 -8.01
N LEU A 91 -9.48 -12.13 -7.91
CA LEU A 91 -9.73 -10.78 -7.39
C LEU A 91 -10.66 -9.96 -8.30
N ARG A 92 -10.65 -10.16 -9.62
CA ARG A 92 -11.62 -9.52 -10.52
C ARG A 92 -13.03 -10.09 -10.38
N ALA A 93 -13.16 -11.35 -9.99
CA ALA A 93 -14.44 -12.00 -9.72
C ALA A 93 -14.94 -11.76 -8.29
N PHE A 94 -14.09 -11.28 -7.40
CA PHE A 94 -14.42 -11.01 -6.01
C PHE A 94 -15.25 -9.73 -5.89
N GLU A 95 -16.41 -9.82 -5.23
CA GLU A 95 -17.36 -8.69 -5.11
C GLU A 95 -17.06 -7.79 -3.90
N GLY A 96 -16.25 -8.28 -2.94
CA GLY A 96 -15.88 -7.52 -1.75
C GLY A 96 -14.75 -6.53 -1.98
N PRO A 97 -14.53 -5.57 -1.06
CA PRO A 97 -13.41 -4.66 -1.15
C PRO A 97 -12.08 -5.41 -0.94
N ILE A 98 -11.03 -4.91 -1.61
CA ILE A 98 -9.67 -5.39 -1.44
C ILE A 98 -8.88 -4.30 -0.72
N PHE A 99 -8.29 -4.67 0.40
CA PHE A 99 -7.47 -3.76 1.21
C PHE A 99 -6.01 -4.15 1.14
N ALA A 100 -5.13 -3.15 1.11
CA ALA A 100 -3.72 -3.32 1.40
C ALA A 100 -3.47 -2.83 2.83
N ILE A 101 -3.01 -3.73 3.71
CA ILE A 101 -2.77 -3.41 5.12
C ILE A 101 -1.30 -3.62 5.44
N LYS A 102 -0.67 -2.59 5.97
CA LYS A 102 0.76 -2.55 6.23
C LYS A 102 1.09 -3.01 7.64
N GLN A 103 2.16 -3.79 7.73
CA GLN A 103 2.94 -4.00 8.94
C GLN A 103 4.26 -3.23 8.83
N GLY A 104 4.61 -2.46 9.86
CA GLY A 104 5.86 -1.70 9.94
C GLY A 104 5.61 -0.24 10.27
N CYS A 105 6.33 0.67 9.62
CA CYS A 105 6.31 2.11 9.95
C CYS A 105 5.99 2.97 8.72
N VAL A 106 5.31 4.09 8.90
CA VAL A 106 5.27 5.18 7.92
C VAL A 106 6.36 6.18 8.30
N GLY A 107 7.02 6.80 7.33
CA GLY A 107 7.97 7.88 7.63
C GLY A 107 9.40 7.43 7.96
N GLY A 108 9.75 6.16 7.77
CA GLY A 108 11.09 5.62 8.02
C GLY A 108 11.16 4.70 9.24
N PRO A 109 12.38 4.34 9.67
CA PRO A 109 12.61 3.55 10.88
C PRO A 109 12.02 4.19 12.14
N SER A 110 11.69 3.39 13.15
CA SER A 110 11.01 3.80 14.40
C SER A 110 11.77 4.85 15.22
N GLU A 111 13.10 4.92 15.07
CA GLU A 111 13.95 5.89 15.74
C GLU A 111 13.95 7.26 15.04
N ARG A 112 13.32 7.37 13.88
CA ARG A 112 13.37 8.58 13.07
C ARG A 112 12.29 9.58 13.50
N PRO A 113 12.63 10.87 13.70
CA PRO A 113 11.62 11.89 13.92
C PRO A 113 10.58 11.92 12.79
N GLY A 114 9.30 11.88 13.18
CA GLY A 114 8.18 11.85 12.24
C GLY A 114 7.90 10.52 11.59
N CYS A 115 8.48 9.43 12.11
CA CYS A 115 7.95 8.10 11.81
C CYS A 115 6.68 7.82 12.63
N PHE A 116 5.86 6.91 12.14
CA PHE A 116 4.70 6.38 12.84
C PHE A 116 4.72 4.85 12.73
N GLU A 117 4.76 4.16 13.86
CA GLU A 117 4.64 2.70 13.89
C GLU A 117 3.18 2.30 13.75
N VAL A 118 2.89 1.41 12.79
CA VAL A 118 1.54 0.95 12.51
C VAL A 118 1.14 -0.10 13.55
N GLY A 119 0.32 0.32 14.51
CA GLY A 119 -0.28 -0.56 15.52
C GLY A 119 -1.64 -1.12 15.13
N ASP A 120 -2.05 -2.19 15.82
CA ASP A 120 -3.32 -2.89 15.57
C ASP A 120 -4.53 -2.00 15.79
N ASP A 121 -4.52 -1.13 16.81
CA ASP A 121 -5.63 -0.23 17.11
C ASP A 121 -5.98 0.67 15.90
N LEU A 122 -4.94 1.17 15.20
CA LEU A 122 -5.13 1.95 13.97
C LEU A 122 -5.76 1.07 12.88
N VAL A 123 -5.17 -0.10 12.62
CA VAL A 123 -5.62 -0.99 11.54
C VAL A 123 -7.05 -1.46 11.76
N LEU A 124 -7.36 -1.94 12.97
CA LEU A 124 -8.68 -2.48 13.30
C LEU A 124 -9.73 -1.37 13.39
N GLY A 125 -9.39 -0.20 13.91
CA GLY A 125 -10.30 0.96 13.91
C GLY A 125 -10.67 1.41 12.50
N VAL A 126 -9.70 1.46 11.59
CA VAL A 126 -9.95 1.77 10.17
C VAL A 126 -10.75 0.66 9.49
N LEU A 127 -10.43 -0.61 9.76
CA LEU A 127 -11.15 -1.75 9.20
C LEU A 127 -12.63 -1.75 9.63
N ASP A 128 -12.90 -1.55 10.92
CA ASP A 128 -14.27 -1.50 11.45
C ASP A 128 -15.07 -0.33 10.86
N ALA A 129 -14.42 0.83 10.70
CA ALA A 129 -15.02 1.97 10.00
C ALA A 129 -15.26 1.69 8.51
N ALA A 130 -14.34 0.99 7.83
CA ALA A 130 -14.49 0.64 6.42
C ALA A 130 -15.63 -0.35 6.20
N LEU A 131 -15.74 -1.37 7.05
CA LEU A 131 -16.80 -2.39 6.99
C LEU A 131 -18.18 -1.84 7.37
N SER A 132 -18.24 -0.71 8.07
CA SER A 132 -19.47 0.03 8.37
C SER A 132 -19.71 1.21 7.42
N GLU A 133 -18.94 1.32 6.34
CA GLU A 133 -19.03 2.38 5.32
C GLU A 133 -18.90 3.80 5.90
N ALA A 134 -18.20 3.94 7.02
CA ALA A 134 -18.02 5.21 7.74
C ALA A 134 -16.76 5.99 7.34
N VAL A 135 -15.91 5.41 6.49
CA VAL A 135 -14.67 6.03 6.00
C VAL A 135 -14.96 6.98 4.83
N THR A 136 -14.41 8.19 4.91
CA THR A 136 -14.27 9.05 3.72
C THR A 136 -12.95 8.72 3.02
N TRP A 137 -13.04 8.27 1.77
CA TRP A 137 -11.90 7.85 0.96
C TRP A 137 -11.42 9.01 0.06
N GLU A 138 -10.11 9.10 -0.15
CA GLU A 138 -9.52 9.93 -1.19
C GLU A 138 -8.52 9.14 -2.03
N ALA A 139 -8.37 9.52 -3.30
CA ALA A 139 -7.34 8.92 -4.14
C ALA A 139 -5.96 9.44 -3.73
N ASP A 140 -5.04 8.51 -3.45
CA ASP A 140 -3.64 8.81 -3.24
C ASP A 140 -3.02 9.27 -4.57
N PRO A 141 -2.51 10.51 -4.65
CA PRO A 141 -1.99 11.06 -5.91
C PRO A 141 -0.68 10.41 -6.34
N ASP A 142 -0.01 9.71 -5.42
CA ASP A 142 1.31 9.14 -5.61
C ASP A 142 1.22 7.68 -6.06
N PHE A 143 0.22 6.89 -5.66
CA PHE A 143 0.14 5.46 -5.95
C PHE A 143 -1.21 4.98 -6.53
N GLY A 144 -2.21 5.85 -6.63
CA GLY A 144 -3.48 5.57 -7.31
C GLY A 144 -4.46 4.66 -6.54
N TYR A 145 -4.09 4.19 -5.34
CA TYR A 145 -5.03 3.56 -4.42
C TYR A 145 -5.85 4.60 -3.65
N GLU A 146 -6.89 4.17 -2.95
CA GLU A 146 -7.65 5.06 -2.06
C GLU A 146 -7.18 4.92 -0.62
N VAL A 147 -6.96 6.06 0.05
CA VAL A 147 -6.59 6.13 1.46
C VAL A 147 -7.77 6.66 2.31
N PRO A 148 -7.87 6.24 3.58
CA PRO A 148 -8.87 6.79 4.49
C PRO A 148 -8.49 8.23 4.88
N ALA A 149 -9.11 9.21 4.24
CA ALA A 149 -8.91 10.63 4.53
C ALA A 149 -9.54 11.04 5.86
N VAL A 150 -10.71 10.49 6.18
CA VAL A 150 -11.42 10.71 7.44
C VAL A 150 -11.96 9.40 7.96
N VAL A 151 -11.64 9.09 9.21
CA VAL A 151 -12.11 7.92 9.96
C VAL A 151 -12.70 8.41 11.27
N PRO A 152 -14.02 8.21 11.53
CA PRO A 152 -14.65 8.69 12.76
C PRO A 152 -13.94 8.19 14.02
N GLY A 153 -13.65 9.11 14.93
CA GLY A 153 -12.95 8.81 16.20
C GLY A 153 -11.43 8.66 16.07
N LEU A 154 -10.86 8.81 14.86
CA LEU A 154 -9.41 8.80 14.65
C LEU A 154 -8.88 10.22 14.47
N GLU A 155 -7.92 10.63 15.29
CA GLU A 155 -7.35 11.98 15.29
C GLU A 155 -5.82 11.96 15.45
N GLY A 156 -5.21 13.15 15.35
CA GLY A 156 -3.79 13.36 15.65
C GLY A 156 -2.84 12.56 14.74
N ALA A 157 -1.79 12.01 15.35
CA ALA A 157 -0.74 11.29 14.62
C ALA A 157 -1.26 10.06 13.88
N SER A 158 -2.26 9.34 14.44
CA SER A 158 -2.84 8.15 13.82
C SER A 158 -3.62 8.49 12.55
N ALA A 159 -4.43 9.56 12.58
CA ALA A 159 -5.10 10.06 11.39
C ALA A 159 -4.07 10.58 10.36
N ARG A 160 -3.03 11.27 10.81
CA ARG A 160 -1.98 11.79 9.94
C ARG A 160 -1.19 10.68 9.24
N ALA A 161 -0.93 9.57 9.92
CA ALA A 161 -0.20 8.44 9.37
C ALA A 161 -0.91 7.75 8.20
N LEU A 162 -2.24 7.86 8.12
CA LEU A 162 -3.02 7.35 6.99
C LEU A 162 -2.74 8.07 5.67
N LEU A 163 -2.16 9.28 5.76
CA LEU A 163 -1.81 10.14 4.64
C LEU A 163 -0.29 10.37 4.65
N PRO A 164 0.55 9.43 4.16
CA PRO A 164 2.00 9.51 4.28
C PRO A 164 2.60 10.83 3.78
N ARG A 165 2.15 11.34 2.63
CA ARG A 165 2.60 12.64 2.09
C ARG A 165 2.49 13.77 3.10
N LEU A 166 1.39 13.77 3.84
CA LEU A 166 1.02 14.74 4.85
C LEU A 166 1.86 14.54 6.13
N LEU A 167 2.06 13.29 6.56
CA LEU A 167 2.99 12.96 7.66
C LEU A 167 4.41 13.45 7.37
N TYR A 168 4.96 13.17 6.18
CA TYR A 168 6.29 13.67 5.80
C TYR A 168 6.32 15.21 5.75
N GLY A 169 5.24 15.85 5.30
CA GLY A 169 5.10 17.30 5.27
C GLY A 169 5.20 17.97 6.64
N ASP A 170 4.61 17.37 7.68
CA ASP A 170 4.66 17.90 9.05
C ASP A 170 6.07 17.93 9.66
N HIS A 171 6.99 17.21 9.04
CA HIS A 171 8.38 17.09 9.48
C HIS A 171 9.37 17.69 8.47
N ASP A 172 8.90 18.56 7.56
CA ASP A 172 9.71 19.22 6.53
C ASP A 172 10.42 18.24 5.57
N ARG A 173 9.83 17.05 5.35
CA ARG A 173 10.40 15.94 4.57
C ARG A 173 9.71 15.71 3.23
N VAL A 174 9.12 16.75 2.63
CA VAL A 174 8.36 16.65 1.36
C VAL A 174 9.21 16.17 0.18
N TYR A 175 10.47 16.61 0.09
CA TYR A 175 11.38 16.20 -0.99
C TYR A 175 11.80 14.73 -0.84
N GLU A 176 12.07 14.32 0.40
CA GLU A 176 12.35 12.92 0.70
C GLU A 176 11.16 12.04 0.31
N HIS A 177 9.93 12.44 0.66
CA HIS A 177 8.73 11.72 0.25
C HIS A 177 8.66 11.54 -1.28
N ALA A 178 8.88 12.63 -2.04
CA ALA A 178 8.84 12.60 -3.50
C ALA A 178 9.90 11.64 -4.09
N ASP A 179 11.13 11.68 -3.58
CA ASP A 179 12.20 10.79 -4.02
C ASP A 179 11.89 9.31 -3.69
N LEU A 180 11.32 9.06 -2.52
CA LEU A 180 10.91 7.72 -2.10
C LEU A 180 9.73 7.19 -2.92
N VAL A 181 8.75 8.04 -3.29
CA VAL A 181 7.66 7.67 -4.21
C VAL A 181 8.22 7.25 -5.56
N ALA A 182 9.09 8.07 -6.16
CA ALA A 182 9.70 7.76 -7.45
C ALA A 182 10.53 6.46 -7.39
N THR A 183 11.27 6.27 -6.30
CA THR A 183 12.03 5.03 -6.07
C THR A 183 11.11 3.82 -5.95
N LYS A 184 10.04 3.91 -5.15
CA LYS A 184 9.09 2.81 -4.94
C LYS A 184 8.35 2.43 -6.23
N LYS A 185 7.94 3.39 -7.05
CA LYS A 185 7.31 3.11 -8.36
C LYS A 185 8.24 2.32 -9.28
N ARG A 186 9.50 2.74 -9.37
CA ARG A 186 10.53 2.04 -10.14
C ARG A 186 10.80 0.63 -9.60
N GLU A 187 10.92 0.45 -8.29
CA GLU A 187 11.07 -0.89 -7.68
C GLU A 187 9.90 -1.81 -8.05
N ARG A 188 8.66 -1.31 -7.97
CA ARG A 188 7.46 -2.07 -8.35
C ARG A 188 7.46 -2.44 -9.83
N PHE A 189 7.88 -1.52 -10.69
CA PHE A 189 8.05 -1.80 -12.11
C PHE A 189 9.10 -2.88 -12.36
N GLU A 190 10.25 -2.80 -11.69
CA GLU A 190 11.31 -3.82 -11.77
C GLU A 190 10.82 -5.19 -11.29
N ILE A 191 10.03 -5.25 -10.20
CA ILE A 191 9.37 -6.47 -9.74
C ILE A 191 8.44 -7.02 -10.82
N ALA A 192 7.60 -6.18 -11.42
CA ALA A 192 6.65 -6.59 -12.46
C ALA A 192 7.37 -7.10 -13.73
N GLU A 193 8.46 -6.44 -14.13
CA GLU A 193 9.30 -6.85 -15.26
C GLU A 193 10.10 -8.12 -14.99
N SER A 194 10.41 -8.41 -13.73
CA SER A 194 11.12 -9.63 -13.33
C SER A 194 10.30 -10.92 -13.49
N VAL A 195 8.98 -10.81 -13.77
CA VAL A 195 8.06 -11.93 -13.95
C VAL A 195 7.69 -12.07 -15.44
N PRO A 196 8.31 -12.99 -16.19
CA PRO A 196 8.01 -13.19 -17.60
C PRO A 196 6.56 -13.59 -17.82
N GLY A 197 5.87 -12.89 -18.72
CA GLY A 197 4.47 -13.17 -19.07
C GLY A 197 3.43 -12.59 -18.10
N LEU A 198 3.84 -11.71 -17.16
CA LEU A 198 2.91 -11.03 -16.26
C LEU A 198 1.88 -10.17 -17.04
N ASP A 199 0.64 -10.20 -16.58
CA ASP A 199 -0.48 -9.44 -17.16
C ASP A 199 -0.16 -7.93 -17.23
N GLN A 200 -0.50 -7.29 -18.36
CA GLN A 200 -0.16 -5.90 -18.62
C GLN A 200 -0.87 -4.92 -17.67
N ALA A 201 -2.07 -5.26 -17.15
CA ALA A 201 -2.73 -4.43 -16.16
C ALA A 201 -1.96 -4.39 -14.84
N VAL A 202 -1.36 -5.51 -14.43
CA VAL A 202 -0.52 -5.59 -13.22
C VAL A 202 0.77 -4.79 -13.42
N LYS A 203 1.39 -4.88 -14.60
CA LYS A 203 2.55 -4.05 -14.95
C LYS A 203 2.23 -2.56 -14.93
N ALA A 204 1.10 -2.18 -15.53
CA ALA A 204 0.63 -0.79 -15.57
C ALA A 204 0.34 -0.22 -14.17
N ALA A 205 -0.05 -1.05 -13.21
CA ALA A 205 -0.28 -0.64 -11.82
C ALA A 205 0.99 -0.12 -11.10
N ALA A 206 2.19 -0.35 -11.64
CA ALA A 206 3.42 0.27 -11.13
C ALA A 206 3.51 1.78 -11.42
N ASP A 207 2.70 2.28 -12.37
CA ASP A 207 2.67 3.68 -12.81
C ASP A 207 4.08 4.23 -13.16
N TRP A 208 4.86 3.43 -13.87
CA TRP A 208 6.23 3.75 -14.25
C TRP A 208 6.60 3.16 -15.64
N PRO A 209 7.42 3.86 -16.46
CA PRO A 209 7.93 5.22 -16.23
C PRO A 209 6.83 6.28 -16.31
N PRO A 210 6.99 7.44 -15.64
CA PRO A 210 6.00 8.50 -15.67
C PRO A 210 5.79 8.95 -17.12
N VAL A 211 4.57 8.86 -17.61
CA VAL A 211 4.22 9.34 -18.95
C VAL A 211 4.18 10.86 -18.91
N ALA A 212 4.99 11.52 -19.73
CA ALA A 212 4.96 12.98 -19.84
C ALA A 212 3.55 13.45 -20.25
N THR A 213 2.96 14.37 -19.49
CA THR A 213 1.66 15.01 -19.78
C THR A 213 1.72 15.95 -20.99
N SER A 214 2.58 15.70 -21.97
CA SER A 214 2.63 16.45 -23.23
C SER A 214 1.69 15.80 -24.25
N GLY A 215 0.37 15.98 -24.09
CA GLY A 215 -0.58 15.42 -25.07
C GLY A 215 -2.05 15.76 -24.86
N ARG A 216 -2.48 16.18 -23.66
CA ARG A 216 -3.85 16.73 -23.46
C ARG A 216 -3.87 18.23 -23.76
N ARG A 217 -3.59 18.61 -25.01
CA ARG A 217 -4.15 19.85 -25.54
C ARG A 217 -5.63 19.57 -25.81
N ARG A 218 -6.49 20.40 -25.23
CA ARG A 218 -7.92 20.41 -25.48
C ARG A 218 -8.10 20.76 -26.96
N ASP A 219 -8.77 19.88 -27.69
CA ASP A 219 -9.50 20.27 -28.90
C ASP A 219 -10.85 20.88 -28.48
#